data_AF-A0A7Y5R470-F1
#
_entry.id   AF-A0A7Y5R470-F1
#
_cell.length_a   1.000
_cell.length_b   1.000
_cell.length_c   1.000
_cell.angle_alpha   90.00
_cell.angle_beta   90.00
_cell.angle_gamma   90.00
#
_symmetry.space_group_name_H-M   'P 1'
#
loop_
_entity.id
_entity.type
_entity.pdbx_description
1 polymer ?
#
loop_
_entity_poly.entity_id
_entity_poly.type
_entity_poly.pdbx_seq_one_letter_code
_entity_poly.pdbx_strand_id
1 'polypeptide(L)'
;MKSRLYDMFVWLAGSDRSILDRCGQSEHIKHGGYGGLVIVPALLGWISMTYAVSTLTDSKFVYIFAGIAWAFIVLVFDRFIVSTFRKSEKIRTDVFSAVFIVRLLFSVGIGILVSHPLVILVFNDSLIQELTTMQIEGEEAINQKYEIDIQKVRGRDSLLNASLDAKTAERACKEKLLLYEMSGKDTTMFCGTTSGMKQYGPRSREIKSEISLLNEEMATLRAQNAVKLDSNAVAIAKIERTRDTKLEEFRNNYSDNYLAREIALERLESHEVGGRTVALTKWFLMLFFILVDILPVTFKALTKTGEYDRHLLQEDKMPITITNAYERHKKNETRKVYVDEIEDLRRQKIKQEIQGVNGTPFRDLLKRLEEYLG
;
A
#
# COMPACT_ATOMS: atom_id res chain seq x y z
N MET A 1 21.93 -29.30 29.51
CA MET A 1 21.12 -29.65 28.32
C MET A 1 21.12 -28.46 27.37
N LYS A 2 21.98 -28.45 26.34
CA LYS A 2 21.86 -27.47 25.24
C LYS A 2 20.59 -27.83 24.47
N SER A 3 19.54 -27.01 24.62
CA SER A 3 18.27 -27.20 23.92
C SER A 3 18.47 -26.90 22.44
N ARG A 4 18.01 -27.77 21.52
CA ARG A 4 18.07 -27.52 20.07
C ARG A 4 17.44 -26.18 19.67
N LEU A 5 16.47 -25.70 20.47
CA LEU A 5 15.85 -24.38 20.30
C LEU A 5 16.83 -23.24 20.53
N TYR A 6 17.68 -23.36 21.55
CA TYR A 6 18.72 -22.39 21.85
C TYR A 6 19.74 -22.32 20.72
N ASP A 7 20.18 -23.47 20.22
CA ASP A 7 21.14 -23.55 19.11
C ASP A 7 20.60 -22.91 17.82
N MET A 8 19.29 -23.01 17.59
CA MET A 8 18.58 -22.33 16.51
C MET A 8 18.57 -20.80 16.72
N PHE A 9 18.24 -20.31 17.91
CA PHE A 9 18.25 -18.87 18.19
C PHE A 9 19.65 -18.26 18.07
N VAL A 10 20.69 -18.92 18.56
CA VAL A 10 22.08 -18.44 18.38
C VAL A 10 22.47 -18.39 16.91
N TRP A 11 22.01 -19.35 16.10
CA TRP A 11 22.23 -19.35 14.66
C TRP A 11 21.49 -18.21 13.94
N LEU A 12 20.27 -17.90 14.38
CA LEU A 12 19.49 -16.75 13.88
C LEU A 12 20.11 -15.41 14.27
N ALA A 13 20.74 -15.34 15.45
CA ALA A 13 21.51 -14.17 15.88
C ALA A 13 22.84 -13.99 15.12
N GLY A 14 23.20 -14.94 14.25
CA GLY A 14 24.44 -14.91 13.48
C GLY A 14 25.70 -14.89 14.33
N SER A 15 25.64 -15.47 15.53
CA SER A 15 26.76 -15.43 16.50
C SER A 15 27.65 -16.67 16.37
N ASP A 16 28.95 -16.49 16.50
CA ASP A 16 29.94 -17.57 16.44
C ASP A 16 29.85 -18.42 17.71
N ARG A 17 29.53 -19.70 17.52
CA ARG A 17 29.35 -20.65 18.63
C ARG A 17 30.66 -20.94 19.36
N SER A 18 31.78 -20.99 18.63
CA SER A 18 33.08 -21.29 19.21
C SER A 18 33.55 -20.19 20.16
N ILE A 19 33.18 -18.94 19.87
CA ILE A 19 33.43 -17.79 20.74
C ILE A 19 32.42 -17.80 21.90
N LEU A 20 31.14 -18.00 21.61
CA LEU A 20 30.08 -17.94 22.61
C LEU A 20 30.24 -19.02 23.69
N ASP A 21 30.68 -20.23 23.32
CA ASP A 21 30.94 -21.33 24.27
C ASP A 21 32.08 -21.05 25.27
N ARG A 22 32.91 -20.03 25.01
CA ARG A 22 33.96 -19.55 25.93
C ARG A 22 33.48 -18.43 26.87
N CYS A 23 32.24 -17.96 26.71
CA CYS A 23 31.69 -16.81 27.43
C CYS A 23 30.76 -17.24 28.59
N GLY A 24 30.50 -16.31 29.52
CA GLY A 24 29.52 -16.53 30.60
C GLY A 24 28.06 -16.71 30.12
N GLN A 25 27.22 -17.28 31.00
CA GLN A 25 25.80 -17.55 30.73
C GLN A 25 24.97 -16.31 30.34
N SER A 26 25.37 -15.12 30.81
CA SER A 26 24.74 -13.84 30.44
C SER A 26 24.83 -13.54 28.94
N GLU A 27 25.97 -13.85 28.32
CA GLU A 27 26.16 -13.68 26.87
C GLU A 27 25.33 -14.69 26.08
N HIS A 28 25.24 -15.93 26.57
CA HIS A 28 24.37 -16.93 25.96
C HIS A 28 22.91 -16.48 25.90
N ILE A 29 22.37 -15.92 27.00
CA ILE A 29 21.01 -15.39 27.06
C ILE A 29 20.84 -14.18 26.12
N LYS A 30 21.81 -13.26 26.13
CA LYS A 30 21.82 -12.06 25.27
C LYS A 30 21.74 -12.43 23.79
N HIS A 31 22.60 -13.33 23.34
CA HIS A 31 22.66 -13.77 21.94
C HIS A 31 21.46 -14.64 21.54
N GLY A 32 20.94 -15.47 22.44
CA GLY A 32 19.66 -16.15 22.23
C GLY A 32 18.49 -15.18 22.05
N GLY A 33 18.47 -14.08 22.82
CA GLY A 33 17.48 -13.01 22.73
C GLY A 33 17.50 -12.28 21.38
N TYR A 34 18.67 -11.96 20.82
CA TYR A 34 18.77 -11.37 19.48
C TYR A 34 18.18 -12.28 18.41
N GLY A 35 18.42 -13.59 18.49
CA GLY A 35 17.84 -14.56 17.57
C GLY A 35 16.33 -14.68 17.68
N GLY A 36 15.79 -14.56 18.90
CA GLY A 36 14.35 -14.49 19.13
C GLY A 36 13.71 -13.24 18.52
N LEU A 37 14.37 -12.08 18.61
CA LEU A 37 13.87 -10.83 18.02
C LEU A 37 13.77 -10.89 16.49
N VAL A 38 14.64 -11.64 15.81
CA VAL A 38 14.60 -11.83 14.34
C VAL A 38 13.38 -12.64 13.87
N ILE A 39 12.80 -13.48 14.74
CA ILE A 39 11.64 -14.31 14.37
C ILE A 39 10.36 -13.47 14.29
N VAL A 40 10.23 -12.44 15.12
CA VAL A 40 9.00 -11.66 15.25
C VAL A 40 8.62 -10.98 13.91
N PRO A 41 9.53 -10.21 13.25
CA PRO A 41 9.24 -9.65 11.92
C PRO A 41 8.94 -10.71 10.87
N ALA A 42 9.63 -11.86 10.90
CA ALA A 42 9.39 -12.96 9.96
C ALA A 42 7.98 -13.56 10.10
N LEU A 43 7.49 -13.75 11.33
CA LEU A 43 6.13 -14.22 11.59
C LEU A 43 5.07 -13.19 11.19
N LEU A 44 5.31 -11.91 11.46
CA LEU A 44 4.39 -10.85 11.05
C LEU A 44 4.34 -10.69 9.53
N GLY A 45 5.51 -10.78 8.87
CA GLY A 45 5.62 -10.81 7.41
C GLY A 45 4.89 -12.01 6.81
N TRP A 46 4.98 -13.19 7.45
CA TRP A 46 4.23 -14.37 7.03
C TRP A 46 2.72 -14.11 7.01
N ILE A 47 2.17 -13.63 8.13
CA ILE A 47 0.73 -13.35 8.27
C ILE A 47 0.30 -12.26 7.26
N SER A 48 1.09 -11.19 7.16
CA SER A 48 0.86 -10.07 6.25
C SER A 48 0.76 -10.51 4.80
N MET A 49 1.78 -11.22 4.30
CA MET A 49 1.83 -11.62 2.90
C MET A 49 0.80 -12.72 2.58
N THR A 50 0.56 -13.63 3.52
CA THR A 50 -0.51 -14.64 3.38
C THR A 50 -1.86 -13.95 3.17
N TYR A 51 -2.16 -12.93 3.98
CA TYR A 51 -3.37 -12.16 3.84
C TYR A 51 -3.40 -11.36 2.52
N ALA A 52 -2.35 -10.61 2.20
CA ALA A 52 -2.27 -9.82 0.98
C ALA A 52 -2.59 -10.67 -0.27
N VAL A 53 -1.93 -11.83 -0.39
CA VAL A 53 -2.13 -12.72 -1.54
C VAL A 53 -3.50 -13.39 -1.51
N SER A 54 -4.06 -13.65 -0.33
CA SER A 54 -5.44 -14.18 -0.23
C SER A 54 -6.51 -13.23 -0.78
N THR A 55 -6.22 -11.92 -0.88
CA THR A 55 -7.12 -10.95 -1.52
C THR A 55 -7.00 -10.90 -3.05
N LEU A 56 -6.02 -11.59 -3.63
CA LEU A 56 -5.74 -11.61 -5.07
C LEU A 56 -6.08 -12.96 -5.72
N THR A 57 -6.09 -14.04 -4.94
CA THR A 57 -6.35 -15.39 -5.44
C THR A 57 -7.06 -16.25 -4.40
N ASP A 58 -8.03 -17.05 -4.86
CA ASP A 58 -8.75 -18.02 -4.04
C ASP A 58 -7.94 -19.30 -3.76
N SER A 59 -6.80 -19.46 -4.42
CA SER A 59 -5.99 -20.68 -4.29
C SER A 59 -5.26 -20.73 -2.95
N LYS A 60 -5.75 -21.62 -2.06
CA LYS A 60 -5.16 -21.84 -0.72
C LYS A 60 -3.68 -22.15 -0.75
N PHE A 61 -3.25 -22.91 -1.74
CA PHE A 61 -1.84 -23.26 -1.89
C PHE A 61 -0.96 -22.04 -2.18
N VAL A 62 -1.44 -21.12 -3.02
CA VAL A 62 -0.67 -19.96 -3.49
C VAL A 62 -0.40 -18.98 -2.34
N TYR A 63 -1.44 -18.59 -1.60
CA TYR A 63 -1.26 -17.59 -0.54
C TYR A 63 -0.48 -18.14 0.68
N ILE A 64 -0.61 -19.42 1.01
CA ILE A 64 0.20 -20.06 2.09
C ILE A 64 1.67 -20.12 1.68
N PHE A 65 1.96 -20.58 0.46
CA PHE A 65 3.33 -20.68 -0.03
C PHE A 65 3.99 -19.30 -0.16
N ALA A 66 3.28 -18.31 -0.70
CA ALA A 66 3.77 -16.94 -0.80
C ALA A 66 4.12 -16.36 0.57
N GLY A 67 3.26 -16.60 1.56
CA GLY A 67 3.52 -16.22 2.95
C GLY A 67 4.80 -16.84 3.51
N ILE A 68 4.99 -18.15 3.35
CA ILE A 68 6.19 -18.86 3.84
C ILE A 68 7.45 -18.36 3.12
N ALA A 69 7.38 -18.21 1.80
CA ALA A 69 8.49 -17.69 1.01
C ALA A 69 8.90 -16.29 1.46
N TRP A 70 7.93 -15.42 1.73
CA TRP A 70 8.18 -14.07 2.25
C TRP A 70 8.75 -14.08 3.67
N ALA A 71 8.22 -14.93 4.56
CA ALA A 71 8.76 -15.11 5.90
C ALA A 71 10.24 -15.54 5.88
N PHE A 72 10.59 -16.44 4.96
CA PHE A 72 11.96 -16.86 4.74
C PHE A 72 12.85 -15.72 4.25
N ILE A 73 12.37 -14.90 3.32
CA ILE A 73 13.08 -13.69 2.86
C ILE A 73 13.36 -12.76 4.05
N VAL A 74 12.35 -12.40 4.82
CA VAL A 74 12.50 -11.51 6.00
C VAL A 74 13.51 -12.09 6.98
N LEU A 75 13.39 -13.38 7.32
CA LEU A 75 14.31 -14.07 8.23
C LEU A 75 15.76 -14.02 7.73
N VAL A 76 16.00 -14.24 6.43
CA VAL A 76 17.35 -14.19 5.84
C VAL A 76 17.93 -12.78 5.91
N PHE A 77 17.14 -11.76 5.55
CA PHE A 77 17.58 -10.37 5.59
C PHE A 77 17.88 -9.90 7.02
N ASP A 78 16.98 -10.15 7.97
CA ASP A 78 17.18 -9.75 9.36
C ASP A 78 18.34 -10.50 10.00
N ARG A 79 18.48 -11.81 9.74
CA ARG A 79 19.64 -12.59 10.17
C ARG A 79 20.94 -12.02 9.60
N PHE A 80 20.99 -11.73 8.31
CA PHE A 80 22.17 -11.16 7.67
C PHE A 80 22.57 -9.87 8.39
N ILE A 81 21.61 -9.00 8.66
CA ILE A 81 21.86 -7.67 9.25
C ILE A 81 22.32 -7.79 10.70
N VAL A 82 21.66 -8.61 11.51
CA VAL A 82 22.09 -8.89 12.88
C VAL A 82 23.50 -9.49 12.87
N SER A 83 23.82 -10.38 11.93
CA SER A 83 25.15 -11.01 11.85
C SER A 83 26.26 -10.03 11.44
N THR A 84 25.98 -9.07 10.56
CA THR A 84 26.97 -8.12 10.05
C THR A 84 27.22 -6.92 10.97
N PHE A 85 26.35 -6.70 11.96
CA PHE A 85 26.53 -5.60 12.91
C PHE A 85 27.72 -5.90 13.85
N ARG A 86 28.86 -5.25 13.57
CA ARG A 86 30.04 -5.26 14.42
C ARG A 86 30.02 -4.06 15.37
N LYS A 87 30.32 -4.33 16.63
CA LYS A 87 30.30 -3.32 17.69
C LYS A 87 31.64 -2.61 17.79
N SER A 88 31.63 -1.28 17.83
CA SER A 88 32.82 -0.47 18.09
C SER A 88 32.93 -0.14 19.57
N GLU A 89 34.12 0.30 20.01
CA GLU A 89 34.37 0.68 21.41
C GLU A 89 33.55 1.91 21.88
N LYS A 90 32.93 2.67 20.96
CA LYS A 90 32.10 3.84 21.28
C LYS A 90 30.67 3.68 20.74
N ILE A 91 29.70 3.60 21.66
CA ILE A 91 28.26 3.47 21.34
C ILE A 91 27.76 4.62 20.44
N ARG A 92 28.25 5.87 20.63
CA ARG A 92 27.84 7.02 19.80
C ARG A 92 28.30 6.89 18.34
N THR A 93 29.43 6.25 18.06
CA THR A 93 29.87 6.05 16.66
C THR A 93 29.11 4.92 15.98
N ASP A 94 28.56 3.97 16.76
CA ASP A 94 27.78 2.85 16.24
C ASP A 94 26.37 3.28 15.82
N VAL A 95 25.71 4.09 16.65
CA VAL A 95 24.35 4.60 16.36
C VAL A 95 24.33 5.60 15.19
N PHE A 96 25.43 6.34 14.99
CA PHE A 96 25.59 7.26 13.85
C PHE A 96 26.42 6.66 12.69
N SER A 97 26.69 5.35 12.72
CA SER A 97 27.36 4.69 11.61
C SER A 97 26.47 4.72 10.36
N ALA A 98 27.06 4.94 9.19
CA ALA A 98 26.36 4.90 7.91
C ALA A 98 25.56 3.59 7.72
N VAL A 99 26.05 2.49 8.29
CA VAL A 99 25.40 1.17 8.27
C VAL A 99 24.06 1.18 9.02
N PHE A 100 24.00 1.83 10.19
CA PHE A 100 22.77 1.92 11.00
C PHE A 100 21.72 2.81 10.32
N ILE A 101 22.14 3.94 9.73
CA ILE A 101 21.23 4.87 9.04
C ILE A 101 20.64 4.25 7.77
N VAL A 102 21.46 3.61 6.93
CA VAL A 102 20.97 2.90 5.74
C VAL A 102 19.99 1.80 6.13
N ARG A 103 20.24 1.10 7.25
CA ARG A 103 19.30 0.11 7.79
C ARG A 103 18.00 0.74 8.27
N LEU A 104 18.05 1.86 8.99
CA LEU A 104 16.83 2.55 9.43
C LEU A 104 15.94 2.89 8.23
N LEU A 105 16.54 3.40 7.15
CA LEU A 105 15.80 3.70 5.91
C LEU A 105 15.18 2.44 5.29
N PHE A 106 15.94 1.35 5.17
CA PHE A 106 15.43 0.10 4.60
C PHE A 106 14.32 -0.51 5.45
N SER A 107 14.49 -0.52 6.77
CA SER A 107 13.53 -1.06 7.73
C SER A 107 12.26 -0.22 7.82
N VAL A 108 12.34 1.10 7.68
CA VAL A 108 11.15 1.96 7.49
C VAL A 108 10.43 1.58 6.20
N GLY A 109 11.13 1.39 5.09
CA GLY A 109 10.53 0.99 3.82
C GLY A 109 9.82 -0.37 3.89
N ILE A 110 10.48 -1.39 4.44
CA ILE A 110 9.91 -2.74 4.62
C ILE A 110 8.78 -2.72 5.66
N GLY A 111 8.94 -1.98 6.75
CA GLY A 111 7.92 -1.82 7.78
C GLY A 111 6.64 -1.21 7.23
N ILE A 112 6.75 -0.17 6.39
CA ILE A 112 5.60 0.39 5.66
C ILE A 112 4.96 -0.67 4.76
N LEU A 113 5.77 -1.36 3.94
CA LEU A 113 5.29 -2.38 3.00
C LEU A 113 4.53 -3.51 3.71
N VAL A 114 5.05 -4.01 4.84
CA VAL A 114 4.46 -5.10 5.62
C VAL A 114 3.24 -4.62 6.43
N SER A 115 3.23 -3.34 6.83
CA SER A 115 2.15 -2.78 7.65
C SER A 115 0.83 -2.68 6.90
N HIS A 116 0.83 -2.33 5.60
CA HIS A 116 -0.41 -2.08 4.86
C HIS A 116 -1.36 -3.30 4.85
N PRO A 117 -0.92 -4.52 4.44
CA PRO A 117 -1.80 -5.68 4.47
C PRO A 117 -2.26 -6.04 5.89
N LEU A 118 -1.43 -5.80 6.92
CA LEU A 118 -1.82 -6.05 8.31
C LEU A 118 -2.85 -5.04 8.81
N VAL A 119 -2.77 -3.77 8.41
CA VAL A 119 -3.79 -2.77 8.71
C VAL A 119 -5.12 -3.17 8.08
N ILE A 120 -5.10 -3.55 6.80
CA ILE A 120 -6.31 -4.02 6.10
C ILE A 120 -6.89 -5.27 6.78
N LEU A 121 -6.03 -6.20 7.21
CA LEU A 121 -6.46 -7.39 7.96
C LEU A 121 -7.14 -7.03 9.29
N VAL A 122 -6.58 -6.07 10.05
CA VAL A 122 -7.15 -5.62 11.33
C VAL A 122 -8.53 -4.99 11.14
N PHE A 123 -8.75 -4.25 10.04
CA PHE A 123 -10.02 -3.59 9.74
C PHE A 123 -10.95 -4.39 8.82
N ASN A 124 -10.66 -5.68 8.58
CA ASN A 124 -11.33 -6.48 7.55
C ASN A 124 -12.87 -6.41 7.62
N ASP A 125 -13.46 -6.53 8.81
CA ASP A 125 -14.92 -6.53 8.96
C ASP A 125 -15.53 -5.16 8.65
N SER A 126 -14.89 -4.08 9.11
CA SER A 126 -15.31 -2.71 8.80
C SER A 126 -15.16 -2.41 7.30
N LEU A 127 -14.12 -2.93 6.66
CA LEU A 127 -13.90 -2.75 5.22
C LEU A 127 -14.94 -3.49 4.38
N ILE A 128 -15.36 -4.69 4.79
CA ILE A 128 -16.42 -5.44 4.09
C ILE A 128 -17.75 -4.68 4.16
N GLN A 129 -18.06 -4.09 5.31
CA GLN A 129 -19.25 -3.24 5.46
C GLN A 129 -19.17 -2.01 4.54
N GLU A 130 -18.01 -1.35 4.50
CA GLU A 130 -17.82 -0.17 3.66
C GLU A 130 -17.89 -0.49 2.17
N LEU A 131 -17.28 -1.59 1.72
CA LEU A 131 -17.39 -2.09 0.34
C LEU A 131 -18.84 -2.38 -0.03
N THR A 132 -19.60 -3.01 0.87
CA THR A 132 -21.03 -3.26 0.63
C THR A 132 -21.81 -1.95 0.46
N THR A 133 -21.53 -0.94 1.29
CA THR A 133 -22.13 0.39 1.18
C THR A 133 -21.77 1.06 -0.15
N MET A 134 -20.49 1.02 -0.55
CA MET A 134 -20.02 1.56 -1.82
C MET A 134 -20.68 0.87 -3.02
N GLN A 135 -20.89 -0.45 -2.96
CA GLN A 135 -21.61 -1.18 -3.99
C GLN A 135 -23.07 -0.71 -4.08
N ILE A 136 -23.78 -0.62 -2.95
CA ILE A 136 -25.17 -0.18 -2.89
C ILE A 136 -25.32 1.24 -3.45
N GLU A 137 -24.44 2.16 -3.07
CA GLU A 137 -24.44 3.54 -3.59
C GLU A 137 -24.21 3.58 -5.11
N GLY A 138 -23.31 2.74 -5.62
CA GLY A 138 -23.09 2.61 -7.07
C GLY A 138 -24.34 2.10 -7.80
N GLU A 139 -25.01 1.09 -7.25
CA GLU A 139 -26.27 0.57 -7.79
C GLU A 139 -27.40 1.61 -7.71
N GLU A 140 -27.50 2.36 -6.62
CA GLU A 140 -28.48 3.42 -6.44
C GLU A 140 -28.26 4.58 -7.41
N ALA A 141 -27.01 4.99 -7.65
CA ALA A 141 -26.67 6.02 -8.63
C ALA A 141 -27.09 5.63 -10.06
N ILE A 142 -26.92 4.36 -10.42
CA ILE A 142 -27.41 3.80 -11.70
C ILE A 142 -28.94 3.85 -11.72
N ASN A 143 -29.60 3.33 -10.69
CA ASN A 143 -31.06 3.31 -10.59
C ASN A 143 -31.67 4.70 -10.69
N GLN A 144 -31.13 5.67 -9.95
CA GLN A 144 -31.60 7.05 -9.94
C GLN A 144 -31.51 7.69 -11.33
N LYS A 145 -30.39 7.49 -12.03
CA LYS A 145 -30.19 8.01 -13.39
C LYS A 145 -31.28 7.50 -14.35
N TYR A 146 -31.55 6.19 -14.32
CA TYR A 146 -32.55 5.58 -15.20
C TYR A 146 -33.98 5.89 -14.79
N GLU A 147 -34.27 6.01 -13.48
CA GLU A 147 -35.58 6.44 -13.00
C GLU A 147 -35.91 7.86 -13.47
N ILE A 148 -34.95 8.79 -13.46
CA ILE A 148 -35.13 10.14 -14.02
C ILE A 148 -35.53 10.07 -15.50
N ASP A 149 -34.92 9.18 -16.29
CA ASP A 149 -35.26 9.02 -17.70
C ASP A 149 -36.65 8.40 -17.90
N ILE A 150 -37.04 7.43 -17.07
CA ILE A 150 -38.40 6.86 -17.06
C ILE A 150 -39.43 7.93 -16.68
N GLN A 151 -39.15 8.76 -15.67
CA GLN A 151 -40.03 9.85 -15.24
C GLN A 151 -40.25 10.89 -16.33
N LYS A 152 -39.22 11.20 -17.14
CA LYS A 152 -39.40 12.06 -18.34
C LYS A 152 -40.37 11.44 -19.34
N VAL A 153 -40.38 10.12 -19.51
CA VAL A 153 -41.32 9.43 -20.39
C VAL A 153 -42.73 9.44 -19.80
N ARG A 154 -42.89 9.06 -18.53
CA ARG A 154 -44.18 9.09 -17.83
C ARG A 154 -44.79 10.49 -17.76
N GLY A 155 -43.95 11.53 -17.67
CA GLY A 155 -44.40 12.92 -17.77
C GLY A 155 -45.00 13.29 -19.13
N ARG A 156 -44.60 12.62 -20.22
CA ARG A 156 -45.25 12.77 -21.52
C ARG A 156 -46.61 12.09 -21.54
N ASP A 157 -46.73 10.90 -20.93
CA ASP A 157 -48.00 10.18 -20.83
C ASP A 157 -49.05 10.95 -20.03
N SER A 158 -48.63 11.59 -18.92
CA SER A 158 -49.54 12.43 -18.13
C SER A 158 -50.04 13.64 -18.91
N LEU A 159 -49.21 14.27 -19.75
CA LEU A 159 -49.63 15.36 -20.63
C LEU A 159 -50.62 14.89 -21.71
N LEU A 160 -50.41 13.70 -22.29
CA LEU A 160 -51.34 13.11 -23.26
C LEU A 160 -52.71 12.84 -22.61
N ASN A 161 -52.73 12.28 -21.40
CA ASN A 161 -53.98 12.03 -20.68
C ASN A 161 -54.66 13.35 -20.25
N ALA A 162 -53.90 14.33 -19.78
CA ALA A 162 -54.44 15.66 -19.43
C ALA A 162 -55.09 16.36 -20.64
N SER A 163 -54.54 16.20 -21.86
CA SER A 163 -55.16 16.73 -23.08
C SER A 163 -56.51 16.08 -23.39
N LEU A 164 -56.66 14.78 -23.10
CA LEU A 164 -57.91 14.05 -23.28
C LEU A 164 -58.94 14.41 -22.20
N ASP A 165 -58.50 14.59 -20.96
CA ASP A 165 -59.35 14.99 -19.83
C ASP A 165 -59.90 16.40 -20.06
N ALA A 166 -59.10 17.33 -20.58
CA ALA A 166 -59.55 18.67 -20.94
C ALA A 166 -60.68 18.64 -21.99
N LYS A 167 -60.53 17.83 -23.05
CA LYS A 167 -61.57 17.64 -24.08
C LYS A 167 -62.81 16.94 -23.53
N THR A 168 -62.64 16.00 -22.61
CA THR A 168 -63.75 15.31 -21.93
C THR A 168 -64.55 16.28 -21.05
N ALA A 169 -63.87 17.17 -20.33
CA ALA A 169 -64.51 18.22 -19.53
C ALA A 169 -65.24 19.26 -20.41
N GLU A 170 -64.65 19.64 -21.54
CA GLU A 170 -65.29 20.51 -22.55
C GLU A 170 -66.60 19.90 -23.06
N ARG A 171 -66.57 18.61 -23.40
CA ARG A 171 -67.76 17.87 -23.84
C ARG A 171 -68.83 17.84 -22.76
N ALA A 172 -68.48 17.48 -21.52
CA ALA A 172 -69.42 17.44 -20.41
C ALA A 172 -70.08 18.81 -20.15
N CYS A 173 -69.32 19.90 -20.33
CA CYS A 173 -69.87 21.24 -20.26
C CYS A 173 -70.91 21.50 -21.36
N LYS A 174 -70.62 21.15 -22.62
CA LYS A 174 -71.56 21.35 -23.74
C LYS A 174 -72.80 20.47 -23.64
N GLU A 175 -72.70 19.25 -23.12
CA GLU A 175 -73.86 18.40 -22.82
C GLU A 175 -74.78 19.06 -21.77
N LYS A 176 -74.20 19.66 -20.73
CA LYS A 176 -74.94 20.42 -19.72
C LYS A 176 -75.57 21.70 -20.30
N LEU A 177 -74.86 22.40 -21.19
CA LEU A 177 -75.38 23.56 -21.90
C LEU A 177 -76.60 23.20 -22.77
N LEU A 178 -76.55 22.06 -23.46
CA LEU A 178 -77.67 21.55 -24.25
C LEU A 178 -78.90 21.26 -23.39
N LEU A 179 -78.71 20.69 -22.20
CA LEU A 179 -79.80 20.46 -21.25
C LEU A 179 -80.44 21.78 -20.78
N TYR A 180 -79.62 22.81 -20.50
CA TYR A 180 -80.14 24.13 -20.14
C TYR A 180 -80.91 24.80 -21.28
N GLU A 181 -80.40 24.71 -22.51
CA GLU A 181 -81.11 25.16 -23.71
C GLU A 181 -82.48 24.47 -23.85
N MET A 182 -82.52 23.13 -23.77
CA MET A 182 -83.76 22.36 -23.90
C MET A 182 -84.77 22.61 -22.77
N SER A 183 -84.29 22.98 -21.58
CA SER A 183 -85.14 23.36 -20.45
C SER A 183 -85.67 24.80 -20.50
N GLY A 184 -85.14 25.63 -21.41
CA GLY A 184 -85.45 27.06 -21.49
C GLY A 184 -84.82 27.90 -20.39
N LYS A 185 -83.74 27.42 -19.76
CA LYS A 185 -83.02 28.17 -18.73
C LYS A 185 -82.05 29.14 -19.40
N ASP A 186 -82.26 30.44 -19.22
CA ASP A 186 -81.32 31.46 -19.69
C ASP A 186 -80.09 31.53 -18.76
N THR A 187 -78.93 31.11 -19.27
CA THR A 187 -77.67 31.09 -18.54
C THR A 187 -76.48 31.16 -19.48
N THR A 188 -75.36 31.68 -18.95
CA THR A 188 -74.06 31.68 -19.63
C THR A 188 -73.10 30.82 -18.82
N MET A 189 -72.42 29.90 -19.52
CA MET A 189 -71.40 29.02 -18.97
C MET A 189 -70.08 29.26 -19.70
N PHE A 190 -68.99 28.73 -19.15
CA PHE A 190 -67.66 28.78 -19.79
C PHE A 190 -67.66 28.23 -21.22
N CYS A 191 -68.50 27.24 -21.52
CA CYS A 191 -68.60 26.60 -22.84
C CYS A 191 -69.67 27.21 -23.78
N GLY A 192 -70.33 28.31 -23.38
CA GLY A 192 -71.27 29.05 -24.22
C GLY A 192 -72.53 29.55 -23.49
N THR A 193 -73.43 30.19 -24.25
CA THR A 193 -74.68 30.78 -23.77
C THR A 193 -75.90 30.10 -24.39
N THR A 194 -76.99 30.03 -23.63
CA THR A 194 -78.32 29.54 -24.04
C THR A 194 -79.20 30.68 -24.57
N SER A 195 -80.19 30.38 -25.40
CA SER A 195 -81.15 31.38 -25.89
C SER A 195 -82.34 31.62 -24.95
N GLY A 196 -82.48 30.85 -23.86
CA GLY A 196 -83.59 30.93 -22.92
C GLY A 196 -84.95 30.44 -23.46
N MET A 197 -85.01 29.87 -24.67
CA MET A 197 -86.25 29.39 -25.27
C MET A 197 -86.42 27.88 -25.06
N LYS A 198 -87.53 27.46 -24.46
CA LYS A 198 -87.85 26.04 -24.21
C LYS A 198 -88.32 25.32 -25.48
N GLN A 199 -87.44 25.20 -26.48
CA GLN A 199 -87.73 24.54 -27.74
C GLN A 199 -86.46 23.93 -28.36
N TYR A 200 -86.64 22.87 -29.16
CA TYR A 200 -85.56 22.34 -29.99
C TYR A 200 -85.35 23.24 -31.22
N GLY A 201 -84.61 24.33 -31.02
CA GLY A 201 -84.36 25.38 -32.01
C GLY A 201 -83.05 25.24 -32.77
N PRO A 202 -82.70 26.25 -33.60
CA PRO A 202 -81.42 26.33 -34.31
C PRO A 202 -80.20 26.20 -33.38
N ARG A 203 -80.26 26.83 -32.19
CA ARG A 203 -79.19 26.79 -31.19
C ARG A 203 -78.97 25.39 -30.60
N SER A 204 -80.04 24.65 -30.31
CA SER A 204 -79.94 23.25 -29.88
C SER A 204 -79.28 22.34 -30.93
N ARG A 205 -79.53 22.59 -32.24
CA ARG A 205 -78.90 21.84 -33.33
C ARG A 205 -77.42 22.18 -33.46
N GLU A 206 -77.07 23.45 -33.30
CA GLU A 206 -75.68 23.92 -33.30
C GLU A 206 -74.88 23.27 -32.16
N ILE A 207 -75.36 23.33 -30.91
CA ILE A 207 -74.68 22.68 -29.77
C ILE A 207 -74.54 21.17 -30.00
N LYS A 208 -75.57 20.52 -30.56
CA LYS A 208 -75.50 19.09 -30.89
C LYS A 208 -74.45 18.78 -31.97
N SER A 209 -74.32 19.64 -32.98
CA SER A 209 -73.29 19.55 -34.02
C SER A 209 -71.89 19.76 -33.46
N GLU A 210 -71.72 20.72 -32.55
CA GLU A 210 -70.46 20.95 -31.83
C GLU A 210 -70.08 19.71 -30.99
N ILE A 211 -71.04 19.10 -30.29
CA ILE A 211 -70.80 17.85 -29.53
C ILE A 211 -70.40 16.70 -30.46
N SER A 212 -71.03 16.55 -31.63
CA SER A 212 -70.63 15.50 -32.59
C SER A 212 -69.22 15.72 -33.14
N LEU A 213 -68.87 16.96 -33.48
CA LEU A 213 -67.52 17.30 -33.95
C LEU A 213 -66.48 17.07 -32.85
N LEU A 214 -66.79 17.48 -31.62
CA LEU A 214 -65.92 17.23 -30.46
C LEU A 214 -65.74 15.73 -30.18
N ASN A 215 -66.76 14.90 -30.39
CA ASN A 215 -66.62 13.44 -30.27
C ASN A 215 -65.68 12.85 -31.33
N GLU A 216 -65.73 13.37 -32.56
CA GLU A 216 -64.81 12.96 -33.64
C GLU A 216 -63.37 13.40 -33.34
N GLU A 217 -63.17 14.64 -32.89
CA GLU A 217 -61.88 15.13 -32.39
C GLU A 217 -61.35 14.28 -31.22
N MET A 218 -62.20 13.93 -30.26
CA MET A 218 -61.81 13.06 -29.15
C MET A 218 -61.46 11.65 -29.61
N ALA A 219 -62.18 11.09 -30.58
CA ALA A 219 -61.89 9.76 -31.11
C ALA A 219 -60.54 9.73 -31.83
N THR A 220 -60.26 10.74 -32.67
CA THR A 220 -58.98 10.89 -33.35
C THR A 220 -57.83 11.14 -32.37
N LEU A 221 -58.02 12.01 -31.38
CA LEU A 221 -57.02 12.28 -30.33
C LEU A 221 -56.74 11.03 -29.50
N ARG A 222 -57.77 10.24 -29.15
CA ARG A 222 -57.60 8.95 -28.46
C ARG A 222 -56.77 7.97 -29.27
N ALA A 223 -57.06 7.83 -30.57
CA ALA A 223 -56.28 6.96 -31.45
C ALA A 223 -54.81 7.39 -31.53
N GLN A 224 -54.55 8.69 -31.68
CA GLN A 224 -53.18 9.24 -31.70
C GLN A 224 -52.45 9.06 -30.37
N ASN A 225 -53.12 9.31 -29.24
CA ASN A 225 -52.53 9.15 -27.92
C ASN A 225 -52.26 7.68 -27.62
N ALA A 226 -53.14 6.75 -28.01
CA ALA A 226 -52.92 5.31 -27.84
C ALA A 226 -51.62 4.84 -28.51
N VAL A 227 -51.35 5.29 -29.75
CA VAL A 227 -50.09 4.96 -30.46
C VAL A 227 -48.87 5.53 -29.72
N LYS A 228 -48.96 6.76 -29.22
CA LYS A 228 -47.86 7.39 -28.46
C LYS A 228 -47.63 6.68 -27.13
N LEU A 229 -48.68 6.30 -26.42
CA LEU A 229 -48.60 5.55 -25.16
C LEU A 229 -47.94 4.19 -25.36
N ASP A 230 -48.31 3.46 -26.43
CA ASP A 230 -47.65 2.20 -26.77
C ASP A 230 -46.15 2.41 -27.09
N SER A 231 -45.83 3.44 -27.88
CA SER A 231 -44.43 3.79 -28.18
C SER A 231 -43.62 4.17 -26.93
N ASN A 232 -44.25 4.86 -25.97
CA ASN A 232 -43.63 5.25 -24.71
C ASN A 232 -43.46 4.04 -23.78
N ALA A 233 -44.43 3.12 -23.74
CA ALA A 233 -44.32 1.87 -22.99
C ALA A 233 -43.15 1.01 -23.50
N VAL A 234 -43.00 0.90 -24.84
CA VAL A 234 -41.84 0.23 -25.45
C VAL A 234 -40.53 0.92 -25.10
N ALA A 235 -40.51 2.26 -25.09
CA ALA A 235 -39.33 3.04 -24.70
C ALA A 235 -38.94 2.81 -23.23
N ILE A 236 -39.91 2.82 -22.30
CA ILE A 236 -39.69 2.53 -20.88
C ILE A 236 -39.12 1.12 -20.71
N ALA A 237 -39.74 0.11 -21.34
CA ALA A 237 -39.26 -1.26 -21.26
C ALA A 237 -37.83 -1.42 -21.80
N LYS A 238 -37.43 -0.65 -22.82
CA LYS A 238 -36.05 -0.63 -23.32
C LYS A 238 -35.09 0.02 -22.31
N ILE A 239 -35.50 1.11 -21.67
CA ILE A 239 -34.71 1.79 -20.64
C ILE A 239 -34.49 0.85 -19.44
N GLU A 240 -35.54 0.19 -18.97
CA GLU A 240 -35.49 -0.79 -17.87
C GLU A 240 -34.54 -1.94 -18.19
N ARG A 241 -34.64 -2.55 -19.38
CA ARG A 241 -33.70 -3.60 -19.81
C ARG A 241 -32.25 -3.09 -19.81
N THR A 242 -32.02 -1.87 -20.29
CA THR A 242 -30.67 -1.28 -20.34
C THR A 242 -30.13 -1.03 -18.93
N ARG A 243 -30.97 -0.54 -18.01
CA ARG A 243 -30.65 -0.38 -16.60
C ARG A 243 -30.25 -1.73 -15.99
N ASP A 244 -31.05 -2.76 -16.21
CA ASP A 244 -30.83 -4.08 -15.62
C ASP A 244 -29.51 -4.70 -16.13
N THR A 245 -29.23 -4.59 -17.44
CA THR A 245 -27.93 -4.99 -18.01
C THR A 245 -26.77 -4.19 -17.40
N LYS A 246 -26.93 -2.88 -17.20
CA LYS A 246 -25.89 -2.03 -16.60
C LYS A 246 -25.66 -2.33 -15.12
N LEU A 247 -26.71 -2.67 -14.38
CA LEU A 247 -26.60 -3.14 -13.00
C LEU A 247 -25.87 -4.47 -12.92
N GLU A 248 -26.18 -5.43 -13.79
CA GLU A 248 -25.46 -6.70 -13.86
C GLU A 248 -23.99 -6.50 -14.24
N GLU A 249 -23.70 -5.66 -15.23
CA GLU A 249 -22.33 -5.30 -15.61
C GLU A 249 -21.57 -4.64 -14.45
N PHE A 250 -22.23 -3.73 -13.71
CA PHE A 250 -21.65 -3.11 -12.53
C PHE A 250 -21.34 -4.14 -11.44
N ARG A 251 -22.31 -4.99 -11.08
CA ARG A 251 -22.14 -6.04 -10.06
C ARG A 251 -21.05 -7.05 -10.44
N ASN A 252 -20.99 -7.47 -11.70
CA ASN A 252 -19.99 -8.43 -12.17
C ASN A 252 -18.57 -7.84 -12.22
N ASN A 253 -18.45 -6.53 -12.44
CA ASN A 253 -17.17 -5.84 -12.46
C ASN A 253 -16.77 -5.26 -11.09
N TYR A 254 -17.67 -5.26 -10.12
CA TYR A 254 -17.39 -4.83 -8.76
C TYR A 254 -16.44 -5.85 -8.11
N SER A 255 -15.26 -5.39 -7.69
CA SER A 255 -14.22 -6.26 -7.15
C SER A 255 -13.86 -5.88 -5.74
N ASP A 256 -13.75 -6.86 -4.84
CA ASP A 256 -13.32 -6.69 -3.44
C ASP A 256 -11.80 -6.90 -3.24
N ASN A 257 -11.05 -6.69 -4.32
CA ASN A 257 -9.60 -6.88 -4.36
C ASN A 257 -8.87 -5.90 -3.44
N TYR A 258 -7.57 -6.13 -3.23
CA TYR A 258 -6.70 -5.29 -2.38
C TYR A 258 -6.88 -3.79 -2.61
N LEU A 259 -6.93 -3.34 -3.87
CA LEU A 259 -7.10 -1.92 -4.20
C LEU A 259 -8.46 -1.37 -3.71
N ALA A 260 -9.54 -2.13 -3.86
CA ALA A 260 -10.85 -1.72 -3.39
C ALA A 260 -10.88 -1.60 -1.86
N ARG A 261 -10.17 -2.50 -1.17
CA ARG A 261 -10.00 -2.44 0.29
C ARG A 261 -9.19 -1.21 0.75
N GLU A 262 -8.18 -0.79 -0.01
CA GLU A 262 -7.43 0.44 0.29
C GLU A 262 -8.32 1.69 0.09
N ILE A 263 -9.13 1.72 -0.98
CA ILE A 263 -10.11 2.82 -1.20
C ILE A 263 -11.16 2.84 -0.09
N ALA A 264 -11.67 1.68 0.32
CA ALA A 264 -12.60 1.57 1.44
C ALA A 264 -11.97 2.04 2.76
N LEU A 265 -10.67 1.76 2.98
CA LEU A 265 -9.95 2.25 4.15
C LEU A 265 -9.83 3.78 4.14
N GLU A 266 -9.48 4.38 3.00
CA GLU A 266 -9.44 5.83 2.84
C GLU A 266 -10.81 6.48 3.10
N ARG A 267 -11.89 5.84 2.64
CA ARG A 267 -13.25 6.29 2.91
C ARG A 267 -13.62 6.22 4.39
N LEU A 268 -13.28 5.12 5.07
CA LEU A 268 -13.46 4.99 6.52
C LEU A 268 -12.69 6.06 7.30
N GLU A 269 -11.48 6.41 6.88
CA GLU A 269 -10.69 7.50 7.49
C GLU A 269 -11.38 8.87 7.32
N SER A 270 -12.13 9.05 6.24
CA SER A 270 -12.86 10.30 5.94
C SER A 270 -14.19 10.47 6.70
N HIS A 271 -14.69 9.43 7.38
CA HIS A 271 -15.94 9.50 8.13
C HIS A 271 -15.88 10.50 9.29
N GLU A 272 -16.93 11.31 9.44
CA GLU A 272 -17.04 12.33 10.51
C GLU A 272 -16.95 11.72 11.91
N VAL A 273 -17.56 10.53 12.10
CA VAL A 273 -17.56 9.81 13.36
C VAL A 273 -16.61 8.63 13.25
N GLY A 274 -15.55 8.61 14.07
CA GLY A 274 -14.62 7.48 14.16
C GLY A 274 -13.51 7.46 13.10
N GLY A 275 -13.59 8.24 12.00
CA GLY A 275 -12.56 8.24 10.95
C GLY A 275 -11.17 8.66 11.46
N ARG A 276 -11.12 9.66 12.36
CA ARG A 276 -9.86 10.06 13.02
C ARG A 276 -9.25 8.94 13.87
N THR A 277 -10.08 8.08 14.48
CA THR A 277 -9.61 6.91 15.24
C THR A 277 -9.03 5.86 14.31
N VAL A 278 -9.68 5.60 13.16
CA VAL A 278 -9.16 4.68 12.14
C VAL A 278 -7.80 5.15 11.64
N ALA A 279 -7.69 6.42 11.25
CA ALA A 279 -6.44 7.02 10.78
C ALA A 279 -5.32 6.95 11.84
N LEU A 280 -5.64 7.25 13.10
CA LEU A 280 -4.68 7.17 14.21
C LEU A 280 -4.23 5.73 14.46
N THR A 281 -5.14 4.76 14.42
CA THR A 281 -4.81 3.34 14.57
C THR A 281 -3.96 2.83 13.40
N LYS A 282 -4.25 3.23 12.15
CA LYS A 282 -3.42 2.92 10.98
C LYS A 282 -1.99 3.42 11.17
N TRP A 283 -1.81 4.69 11.53
CA TRP A 283 -0.50 5.27 11.80
C TRP A 283 0.21 4.60 12.98
N PHE A 284 -0.52 4.30 14.04
CA PHE A 284 0.01 3.59 15.21
C PHE A 284 0.51 2.19 14.83
N LEU A 285 -0.27 1.42 14.06
CA LEU A 285 0.12 0.10 13.58
C LEU A 285 1.33 0.16 12.65
N MET A 286 1.36 1.12 11.73
CA MET A 286 2.51 1.33 10.83
C MET A 286 3.79 1.63 11.63
N LEU A 287 3.72 2.57 12.58
CA LEU A 287 4.84 2.90 13.46
C LEU A 287 5.26 1.68 14.30
N PHE A 288 4.30 0.91 14.81
CA PHE A 288 4.56 -0.28 15.60
C PHE A 288 5.31 -1.35 14.79
N PHE A 289 4.90 -1.62 13.54
CA PHE A 289 5.59 -2.59 12.70
C PHE A 289 7.01 -2.15 12.32
N ILE A 290 7.20 -0.87 12.01
CA ILE A 290 8.54 -0.29 11.80
C ILE A 290 9.37 -0.48 13.07
N LEU A 291 8.83 -0.17 14.24
CA LEU A 291 9.55 -0.31 15.51
C LEU A 291 9.96 -1.77 15.73
N VAL A 292 9.05 -2.72 15.53
CA VAL A 292 9.30 -4.16 15.65
C VAL A 292 10.41 -4.64 14.71
N ASP A 293 10.45 -4.15 13.47
CA ASP A 293 11.46 -4.52 12.47
C ASP A 293 12.86 -3.98 12.81
N ILE A 294 12.95 -2.84 13.49
CA ILE A 294 14.22 -2.25 13.96
C ILE A 294 14.65 -2.82 15.33
N LEU A 295 13.78 -3.54 16.06
CA LEU A 295 14.09 -4.09 17.39
C LEU A 295 15.39 -4.93 17.42
N PRO A 296 15.63 -5.90 16.51
CA PRO A 296 16.82 -6.74 16.59
C PRO A 296 18.12 -5.93 16.54
N VAL A 297 18.17 -4.91 15.69
CA VAL A 297 19.36 -4.07 15.48
C VAL A 297 19.52 -3.04 16.60
N THR A 298 18.44 -2.36 16.99
CA THR A 298 18.47 -1.38 18.09
C THR A 298 18.90 -2.01 19.41
N PHE A 299 18.36 -3.19 19.75
CA PHE A 299 18.79 -3.91 20.95
C PHE A 299 20.25 -4.31 20.88
N LYS A 300 20.72 -4.82 19.73
CA LYS A 300 22.13 -5.15 19.55
C LYS A 300 23.05 -3.92 19.66
N ALA A 301 22.63 -2.78 19.13
CA ALA A 301 23.37 -1.52 19.20
C ALA A 301 23.39 -0.90 20.62
N LEU A 302 22.29 -0.99 21.38
CA LEU A 302 22.14 -0.37 22.69
C LEU A 302 22.74 -1.19 23.84
N THR A 303 22.80 -2.51 23.70
CA THR A 303 23.45 -3.36 24.72
C THR A 303 24.92 -2.97 24.90
N LYS A 304 25.50 -3.15 26.10
CA LYS A 304 26.93 -2.88 26.35
C LYS A 304 27.84 -3.94 25.73
N THR A 305 29.07 -3.58 25.41
CA THR A 305 30.11 -4.53 24.92
C THR A 305 30.33 -5.62 25.97
N GLY A 306 30.12 -6.88 25.57
CA GLY A 306 30.26 -8.05 26.45
C GLY A 306 31.57 -8.81 26.24
N GLU A 307 31.71 -9.95 26.93
CA GLU A 307 32.85 -10.87 26.74
C GLU A 307 32.94 -11.38 25.31
N TYR A 308 31.79 -11.70 24.69
CA TYR A 308 31.73 -12.15 23.30
C TYR A 308 32.34 -11.12 22.34
N ASP A 309 31.96 -9.85 22.48
CA ASP A 309 32.44 -8.76 21.62
C ASP A 309 33.97 -8.59 21.76
N ARG A 310 34.51 -8.78 22.98
CA ARG A 310 35.96 -8.70 23.23
C ARG A 310 36.73 -9.86 22.59
N HIS A 311 36.21 -11.08 22.70
CA HIS A 311 36.83 -12.24 22.07
C HIS A 311 36.77 -12.16 20.54
N LEU A 312 35.66 -11.68 19.97
CA LEU A 312 35.52 -11.45 18.54
C LEU A 312 36.54 -10.40 18.03
N LEU A 313 36.69 -9.28 18.75
CA LEU A 313 37.70 -8.26 18.41
C LEU A 313 39.13 -8.79 18.52
N GLN A 314 39.40 -9.71 19.45
CA GLN A 314 40.70 -10.34 19.57
C GLN A 314 40.99 -11.29 18.39
N GLU A 315 40.02 -12.11 17.99
CA GLU A 315 40.17 -13.00 16.83
C GLU A 315 40.29 -12.23 15.51
N ASP A 316 39.57 -11.12 15.33
CA ASP A 316 39.71 -10.23 14.17
C ASP A 316 41.11 -9.58 14.09
N LYS A 317 41.73 -9.23 15.23
CA LYS A 317 43.04 -8.55 15.29
C LYS A 317 44.23 -9.51 15.13
N MET A 318 44.07 -10.79 15.45
CA MET A 318 45.12 -11.81 15.39
C MET A 318 45.77 -11.95 13.99
N PRO A 319 45.02 -12.15 12.88
CA PRO A 319 45.62 -12.29 11.56
C PRO A 319 46.36 -11.02 11.12
N ILE A 320 45.80 -9.84 11.41
CA ILE A 320 46.45 -8.54 11.09
C ILE A 320 47.78 -8.41 11.84
N THR A 321 47.81 -8.81 13.11
CA THR A 321 49.02 -8.72 13.95
C THR A 321 50.11 -9.67 13.43
N ILE A 322 49.74 -10.89 13.04
CA ILE A 322 50.66 -11.87 12.47
C ILE A 322 51.23 -11.38 11.13
N THR A 323 50.38 -10.88 10.23
CA THR A 323 50.81 -10.33 8.94
C THR A 323 51.75 -9.14 9.12
N ASN A 324 51.39 -8.19 10.00
CA ASN A 324 52.23 -7.04 10.31
C ASN A 324 53.57 -7.45 10.92
N ALA A 325 53.58 -8.46 11.79
CA ALA A 325 54.81 -8.99 12.40
C ALA A 325 55.70 -9.66 11.36
N TYR A 326 55.12 -10.46 10.46
CA TYR A 326 55.82 -11.09 9.34
C TYR A 326 56.43 -10.05 8.38
N GLU A 327 55.67 -9.02 8.00
CA GLU A 327 56.16 -7.93 7.16
C GLU A 327 57.32 -7.16 7.80
N ARG A 328 57.22 -6.88 9.11
CA ARG A 328 58.31 -6.25 9.88
C ARG A 328 59.57 -7.12 9.90
N HIS A 329 59.40 -8.43 10.12
CA HIS A 329 60.53 -9.36 10.12
C HIS A 329 61.24 -9.37 8.76
N LYS A 330 60.48 -9.52 7.67
CA LYS A 330 61.02 -9.52 6.30
C LYS A 330 61.75 -8.22 5.98
N LYS A 331 61.19 -7.05 6.35
CA LYS A 331 61.83 -5.75 6.16
C LYS A 331 63.15 -5.62 6.92
N ASN A 332 63.20 -6.12 8.17
CA ASN A 332 64.42 -6.12 8.97
C ASN A 332 65.50 -7.03 8.38
N GLU A 333 65.10 -8.18 7.84
CA GLU A 333 66.01 -9.13 7.19
C GLU A 333 66.60 -8.54 5.91
N THR A 334 65.78 -7.94 5.04
CA THR A 334 66.26 -7.18 3.87
C THR A 334 67.19 -6.04 4.28
N ARG A 335 66.85 -5.29 5.33
CA ARG A 335 67.70 -4.20 5.84
C ARG A 335 69.06 -4.72 6.31
N LYS A 336 69.10 -5.88 6.98
CA LYS A 336 70.36 -6.52 7.40
C LYS A 336 71.24 -6.86 6.20
N VAL A 337 70.67 -7.50 5.18
CA VAL A 337 71.40 -7.86 3.95
C VAL A 337 72.00 -6.62 3.28
N TYR A 338 71.25 -5.53 3.16
CA TYR A 338 71.79 -4.27 2.61
C TYR A 338 72.90 -3.66 3.47
N VAL A 339 72.81 -3.73 4.80
CA VAL A 339 73.85 -3.20 5.70
C VAL A 339 75.11 -4.05 5.60
N ASP A 340 74.98 -5.38 5.59
CA ASP A 340 76.09 -6.31 5.45
C ASP A 340 76.81 -6.13 4.09
N GLU A 341 76.04 -5.93 3.01
CA GLU A 341 76.60 -5.63 1.67
C GLU A 341 77.39 -4.30 1.65
N ILE A 342 76.89 -3.25 2.32
CA ILE A 342 77.61 -1.97 2.46
C ILE A 342 78.88 -2.14 3.31
N GLU A 343 78.82 -2.93 4.39
CA GLU A 343 80.00 -3.23 5.20
C GLU A 343 81.08 -3.98 4.40
N ASP A 344 80.68 -4.96 3.59
CA ASP A 344 81.60 -5.70 2.74
C ASP A 344 82.23 -4.81 1.66
N LEU A 345 81.45 -3.93 1.04
CA LEU A 345 81.99 -2.93 0.10
C LEU A 345 82.99 -1.98 0.78
N ARG A 346 82.72 -1.56 2.02
CA ARG A 346 83.66 -0.74 2.81
C ARG A 346 84.93 -1.52 3.13
N ARG A 347 84.82 -2.78 3.55
CA ARG A 347 85.99 -3.65 3.82
C ARG A 347 86.83 -3.87 2.56
N GLN A 348 86.20 -4.03 1.39
CA GLN A 348 86.90 -4.18 0.12
C GLN A 348 87.66 -2.90 -0.26
N LYS A 349 87.02 -1.72 -0.14
CA LYS A 349 87.70 -0.44 -0.38
C LYS A 349 88.91 -0.25 0.53
N ILE A 350 88.77 -0.53 1.83
CA ILE A 350 89.88 -0.45 2.79
C ILE A 350 91.01 -1.40 2.39
N LYS A 351 90.71 -2.64 1.98
CA LYS A 351 91.73 -3.58 1.49
C LYS A 351 92.43 -3.08 0.22
N GLN A 352 91.70 -2.48 -0.71
CA GLN A 352 92.28 -1.90 -1.93
C GLN A 352 93.18 -0.70 -1.62
N GLU A 353 92.77 0.18 -0.70
CA GLU A 353 93.60 1.29 -0.24
C GLU A 353 94.87 0.79 0.46
N ILE A 354 94.79 -0.25 1.29
CA ILE A 354 95.96 -0.86 1.93
C ILE A 354 96.91 -1.49 0.90
N GLN A 355 96.39 -2.15 -0.13
CA GLN A 355 97.23 -2.72 -1.21
C GLN A 355 97.87 -1.66 -2.11
N GLY A 356 97.19 -0.52 -2.33
CA GLY A 356 97.76 0.64 -3.02
C GLY A 356 98.85 1.38 -2.23
N VAL A 357 98.98 1.08 -0.93
CA VAL A 357 99.94 1.69 0.00
C VAL A 357 101.23 0.86 0.16
N ASN A 358 101.44 -0.19 -0.66
CA ASN A 358 102.68 -0.97 -0.72
C ASN A 358 103.90 -0.22 -1.33
N GLY A 359 104.03 1.06 -1.00
CA GLY A 359 105.15 1.93 -1.36
C GLY A 359 105.25 3.22 -0.55
N THR A 360 104.39 3.48 0.45
CA THR A 360 104.44 4.70 1.28
C THR A 360 104.84 4.41 2.74
N PRO A 361 105.70 5.24 3.37
CA PRO A 361 106.18 4.98 4.73
C PRO A 361 105.04 5.02 5.77
N PHE A 362 105.09 4.09 6.74
CA PHE A 362 104.11 3.88 7.84
C PHE A 362 103.65 5.16 8.59
N ARG A 363 104.44 6.24 8.55
CA ARG A 363 104.15 7.52 9.19
C ARG A 363 102.99 8.29 8.55
N ASP A 364 102.81 8.20 7.23
CA ASP A 364 101.73 8.91 6.52
C ASP A 364 100.38 8.18 6.65
N LEU A 365 100.41 6.87 6.84
CA LEU A 365 99.22 6.05 7.15
C LEU A 365 98.61 6.43 8.51
N LEU A 366 99.44 6.61 9.54
CA LEU A 366 99.00 7.03 10.88
C LEU A 366 98.29 8.38 10.87
N LYS A 367 98.80 9.34 10.08
CA LYS A 367 98.24 10.68 9.97
C LYS A 367 96.86 10.70 9.29
N ARG A 368 96.66 9.86 8.28
CA ARG A 368 95.36 9.72 7.58
C ARG A 368 94.35 8.94 8.41
N LEU A 369 94.79 8.00 9.25
CA LEU A 369 93.90 7.24 10.13
C LEU A 369 93.35 8.10 11.27
N GLU A 370 94.14 9.03 11.82
CA GLU A 370 93.68 10.05 12.78
C GLU A 370 92.67 11.02 12.16
N GLU A 371 92.83 11.39 10.89
CA GLU A 371 91.91 12.28 10.17
C GLU A 371 90.55 11.64 9.82
N TYR A 372 90.49 10.30 9.76
CA TYR A 372 89.28 9.54 9.43
C TYR A 372 88.51 9.02 10.65
N LEU A 373 89.15 8.99 11.83
CA LEU A 373 88.57 8.50 13.10
C LEU A 373 88.24 9.61 14.10
N GLY A 374 88.66 10.86 13.83
CA GLY A 374 88.07 12.06 14.42
C GLY A 374 86.82 12.48 13.66
#